data_AF-Q1N0C4-F1
#
_entry.id   AF-Q1N0C4-F1
#
_cell.length_a   1.000
_cell.length_b   1.000
_cell.length_c   1.000
_cell.angle_alpha   90.00
_cell.angle_beta   90.00
_cell.angle_gamma   90.00
#
_symmetry.space_group_name_H-M   'P 1'
#
loop_
_entity.id
_entity.type
_entity.pdbx_description
1 polymer ?
#
loop_
_entity_poly.entity_id
_entity_poly.type
_entity_poly.pdbx_seq_one_letter_code
_entity_poly.pdbx_strand_id
1 'polypeptide(L)'
;MTFNRLPILTIFVASANSFALEPMTDEAMTQVTGQNGVYLSGDITFNELGGPLTSTDPNNIDPDGAGPLIAVWGSCAQKAAGEVERCGARLSAKTNATEGYYVLDEMRGKLSFEGLTLKAREIDQSTDDFGGDEVAFDGKTVLEIGLPNNIRFEDFSYNLATSNTARPTDAGHQQRDLYGVEINGNIEMHGNLLLFPTGTP
;
A
#
# COMPACT_ATOMS: atom_id res chain seq x y z
N MET A 1 26.65 80.78 35.72
CA MET A 1 25.19 80.80 35.57
C MET A 1 24.76 79.60 34.72
N THR A 2 24.07 78.67 35.36
CA THR A 2 22.89 77.90 34.88
C THR A 2 22.72 77.48 33.40
N PHE A 3 22.57 76.15 33.24
CA PHE A 3 21.78 75.38 32.26
C PHE A 3 22.20 75.45 30.77
N ASN A 4 22.11 74.40 29.95
CA ASN A 4 21.07 73.38 29.89
C ASN A 4 21.52 72.12 29.11
N ARG A 5 20.85 71.00 29.38
CA ARG A 5 21.03 69.68 28.75
C ARG A 5 20.60 69.67 27.28
N LEU A 6 21.25 68.86 26.45
CA LEU A 6 20.66 68.35 25.21
C LEU A 6 21.09 66.89 24.97
N PRO A 7 20.15 65.97 24.70
CA PRO A 7 20.38 64.53 24.79
C PRO A 7 20.95 63.92 23.51
N ILE A 8 21.66 62.82 23.74
CA ILE A 8 22.14 61.82 22.79
C ILE A 8 20.95 61.26 22.00
N LEU A 9 20.96 61.41 20.67
CA LEU A 9 20.08 60.67 19.77
C LEU A 9 20.89 59.58 19.07
N THR A 10 21.00 58.42 19.72
CA THR A 10 21.56 57.20 19.13
C THR A 10 20.53 56.65 18.15
N ILE A 11 20.81 56.74 16.86
CA ILE A 11 20.04 56.05 15.82
C ILE A 11 20.36 54.56 15.96
N PHE A 12 19.40 53.80 16.48
CA PHE A 12 19.44 52.34 16.52
C PHE A 12 19.10 51.83 15.11
N VAL A 13 20.12 51.57 14.30
CA VAL A 13 19.96 50.83 13.04
C VAL A 13 19.70 49.37 13.42
N ALA A 14 18.43 48.97 13.44
CA ALA A 14 18.05 47.58 13.49
C ALA A 14 18.46 46.93 12.16
N SER A 15 19.59 46.24 12.15
CA SER A 15 19.98 45.34 11.07
C SER A 15 19.00 44.16 11.04
N ALA A 16 18.02 44.25 10.14
CA ALA A 16 17.25 43.08 9.72
C ALA A 16 18.22 42.09 9.08
N ASN A 17 18.55 41.01 9.79
CA ASN A 17 19.24 39.86 9.19
C ASN A 17 18.27 39.21 8.21
N SER A 18 18.35 39.59 6.94
CA SER A 18 17.80 38.82 5.85
C SER A 18 18.67 37.56 5.69
N PHE A 19 18.26 36.46 6.30
CA PHE A 19 18.81 35.16 5.93
C PHE A 19 18.33 34.88 4.50
N ALA A 20 19.22 35.05 3.54
CA ALA A 20 19.01 34.56 2.19
C ALA A 20 18.93 33.03 2.25
N LEU A 21 17.92 32.47 1.59
CA LEU A 21 17.83 31.02 1.35
C LEU A 21 18.95 30.64 0.38
N GLU A 22 20.11 30.23 0.92
CA GLU A 22 21.16 29.63 0.10
C GLU A 22 20.79 28.18 -0.24
N PRO A 23 21.03 27.75 -1.50
CA PRO A 23 20.84 26.35 -1.88
C PRO A 23 21.78 25.47 -1.07
N MET A 24 21.21 24.43 -0.47
CA MET A 24 21.92 23.48 0.39
C MET A 24 22.96 22.70 -0.43
N THR A 25 24.17 22.52 0.11
CA THR A 25 25.25 21.79 -0.57
C THR A 25 24.97 20.30 -0.62
N ASP A 26 25.57 19.59 -1.56
CA ASP A 26 25.38 18.13 -1.71
C ASP A 26 25.82 17.36 -0.46
N GLU A 27 26.81 17.83 0.31
CA GLU A 27 27.19 17.24 1.61
C GLU A 27 26.13 17.44 2.70
N ALA A 28 25.49 18.61 2.74
CA ALA A 28 24.37 18.86 3.65
C ALA A 28 23.11 18.10 3.21
N MET A 29 22.92 17.93 1.90
CA MET A 29 21.84 17.12 1.35
C MET A 29 22.04 15.64 1.67
N THR A 30 23.26 15.10 1.64
CA THR A 30 23.54 13.72 2.07
C THR A 30 23.27 13.46 3.55
N GLN A 31 23.37 14.49 4.40
CA GLN A 31 22.93 14.39 5.79
C GLN A 31 21.40 14.39 5.94
N VAL A 32 20.65 14.99 5.02
CA VAL A 32 19.18 15.07 5.11
C VAL A 32 18.49 13.94 4.32
N THR A 33 19.12 13.45 3.25
CA THR A 33 18.61 12.34 2.45
C THR A 33 18.79 11.01 3.20
N GLY A 34 17.68 10.47 3.72
CA GLY A 34 17.64 9.17 4.39
C GLY A 34 17.35 9.21 5.89
N GLN A 35 17.34 10.39 6.53
CA GLN A 35 17.12 10.50 7.98
C GLN A 35 15.65 10.43 8.42
N ASN A 36 14.70 10.75 7.55
CA ASN A 36 13.29 10.94 7.95
C ASN A 36 12.29 9.97 7.30
N GLY A 37 12.79 8.90 6.69
CA GLY A 37 11.94 7.95 5.98
C GLY A 37 11.16 8.56 4.82
N VAL A 38 10.32 7.76 4.20
CA VAL A 38 9.43 8.17 3.11
C VAL A 38 8.01 8.21 3.66
N TYR A 39 7.35 9.35 3.57
CA TYR A 39 5.93 9.48 3.82
C TYR A 39 5.18 9.14 2.53
N LEU A 40 4.29 8.16 2.61
CA LEU A 40 3.50 7.68 1.49
C LEU A 40 2.02 7.93 1.77
N SER A 41 1.38 8.60 0.83
CA SER A 41 -0.06 8.72 0.70
C SER A 41 -0.43 8.27 -0.70
N GLY A 42 -1.53 7.54 -0.83
CA GLY A 42 -1.93 7.04 -2.13
C GLY A 42 -3.31 6.43 -2.14
N ASP A 43 -3.84 6.35 -3.36
CA ASP A 43 -5.07 5.65 -3.67
C ASP A 43 -4.72 4.41 -4.49
N ILE A 44 -5.11 3.24 -4.00
CA ILE A 44 -5.08 1.98 -4.75
C ILE A 44 -6.51 1.67 -5.15
N THR A 45 -6.78 1.73 -6.45
CA THR A 45 -8.08 1.34 -7.00
C THR A 45 -7.96 -0.06 -7.57
N PHE A 46 -8.67 -0.99 -6.97
CA PHE A 46 -8.82 -2.34 -7.49
C PHE A 46 -9.94 -2.33 -8.51
N ASN A 47 -9.48 -2.32 -9.76
CA ASN A 47 -10.16 -2.86 -10.90
C ASN A 47 -11.68 -2.63 -11.03
N GLU A 48 -12.07 -1.36 -11.00
CA GLU A 48 -13.44 -0.91 -11.28
C GLU A 48 -13.87 -1.22 -12.73
N LEU A 49 -12.91 -1.24 -13.66
CA LEU A 49 -13.15 -1.35 -15.11
C LEU A 49 -12.95 -2.77 -15.69
N GLY A 50 -12.55 -3.76 -14.88
CA GLY A 50 -12.46 -5.16 -15.28
C GLY A 50 -11.05 -5.73 -15.45
N GLY A 51 -10.93 -7.06 -15.34
CA GLY A 51 -9.68 -7.83 -15.29
C GLY A 51 -8.57 -7.38 -16.26
N PRO A 52 -7.31 -7.82 -16.04
CA PRO A 52 -6.25 -7.66 -17.05
C PRO A 52 -6.64 -8.24 -18.42
N LEU A 53 -7.64 -9.12 -18.45
CA LEU A 53 -8.31 -9.63 -19.62
C LEU A 53 -9.63 -8.88 -19.84
N THR A 54 -9.80 -8.32 -21.03
CA THR A 54 -11.04 -7.63 -21.42
C THR A 54 -12.03 -8.61 -22.03
N SER A 55 -13.32 -8.28 -22.04
CA SER A 55 -14.37 -9.09 -22.67
C SER A 55 -14.15 -9.35 -24.17
N THR A 56 -13.33 -8.54 -24.83
CA THR A 56 -12.97 -8.70 -26.25
C THR A 56 -11.71 -9.56 -26.48
N ASP A 57 -11.01 -9.97 -25.43
CA ASP A 57 -9.80 -10.79 -25.56
C ASP A 57 -10.17 -12.23 -25.99
N PRO A 58 -9.60 -12.75 -27.10
CA PRO A 58 -9.86 -14.12 -27.56
C PRO A 58 -9.50 -15.21 -26.54
N ASN A 59 -8.60 -14.95 -25.60
CA ASN A 59 -8.19 -15.91 -24.55
C ASN A 59 -9.03 -15.79 -23.27
N ASN A 60 -9.95 -14.84 -23.22
CA ASN A 60 -10.81 -14.61 -22.08
C ASN A 60 -12.14 -15.35 -22.23
N ILE A 61 -12.05 -16.67 -22.36
CA ILE A 61 -13.19 -17.54 -22.63
C ILE A 61 -13.19 -18.65 -21.58
N ASP A 62 -14.36 -18.97 -21.04
CA ASP A 62 -14.54 -20.15 -20.21
C ASP A 62 -14.52 -21.41 -21.10
N PRO A 63 -13.51 -22.28 -20.99
CA PRO A 63 -13.42 -23.49 -21.82
C PRO A 63 -14.49 -24.54 -21.50
N ASP A 64 -15.16 -24.49 -20.34
CA ASP A 64 -16.07 -25.55 -19.86
C ASP A 64 -17.52 -25.07 -19.60
N GLY A 65 -17.80 -23.79 -19.80
CA GLY A 65 -19.13 -23.21 -19.58
C GLY A 65 -20.20 -23.86 -20.46
N ALA A 66 -21.23 -24.44 -19.83
CA ALA A 66 -22.35 -25.12 -20.49
C ALA A 66 -23.32 -24.17 -21.24
N GLY A 67 -22.82 -23.13 -21.90
CA GLY A 67 -23.56 -22.12 -22.64
C GLY A 67 -22.74 -21.50 -23.78
N PRO A 68 -23.28 -20.51 -24.52
CA PRO A 68 -22.49 -19.74 -25.48
C PRO A 68 -21.26 -19.17 -24.77
N LEU A 69 -20.09 -19.20 -25.42
CA LEU A 69 -18.82 -18.70 -24.89
C LEU A 69 -19.00 -17.27 -24.34
N ILE A 70 -19.26 -17.12 -23.04
CA ILE A 70 -19.28 -15.83 -22.38
C ILE A 70 -17.86 -15.52 -21.94
N ALA A 71 -17.45 -14.27 -22.11
CA ALA A 71 -16.13 -13.87 -21.65
C ALA A 71 -16.07 -13.97 -20.12
N VAL A 72 -14.94 -14.45 -19.58
CA VAL A 72 -14.82 -14.68 -18.13
C VAL A 72 -14.72 -13.35 -17.40
N TRP A 73 -13.82 -12.48 -17.85
CA TRP A 73 -13.57 -11.17 -17.24
C TRP A 73 -14.15 -10.03 -18.09
N GLY A 74 -14.70 -9.04 -17.42
CA GLY A 74 -15.06 -7.77 -18.07
C GLY A 74 -15.23 -6.67 -17.04
N SER A 75 -15.75 -5.54 -17.49
CA SER A 75 -16.11 -4.46 -16.56
C SER A 75 -17.25 -4.90 -15.63
N CYS A 76 -17.35 -4.27 -14.46
CA CYS A 76 -18.44 -4.60 -13.55
C CYS A 76 -19.83 -4.24 -14.10
N ALA A 77 -19.92 -3.30 -15.05
CA ALA A 77 -21.15 -3.03 -15.80
C ALA A 77 -21.54 -4.22 -16.69
N GLN A 78 -20.57 -4.83 -17.39
CA GLN A 78 -20.80 -6.01 -18.22
C GLN A 78 -21.21 -7.23 -17.38
N LYS A 79 -20.59 -7.39 -16.19
CA LYS A 79 -21.00 -8.44 -15.25
C LYS A 79 -22.44 -8.23 -14.78
N ALA A 80 -22.81 -7.01 -14.42
CA ALA A 80 -24.17 -6.68 -14.02
C ALA A 80 -25.20 -6.88 -15.15
N ALA A 81 -24.79 -6.71 -16.42
CA ALA A 81 -25.60 -7.00 -17.60
C ALA A 81 -25.64 -8.50 -17.97
N GLY A 82 -24.88 -9.36 -17.29
CA GLY A 82 -24.79 -10.80 -17.58
C GLY A 82 -24.00 -11.14 -18.86
N GLU A 83 -23.19 -10.21 -19.36
CA GLU A 83 -22.36 -10.40 -20.57
C GLU A 83 -21.04 -11.13 -20.27
N VAL A 84 -20.57 -11.02 -19.03
CA VAL A 84 -19.38 -11.71 -18.52
C VAL A 84 -19.67 -12.35 -17.18
N GLU A 85 -18.91 -13.38 -16.83
CA GLU A 85 -19.09 -14.10 -15.57
C GLU A 85 -18.54 -13.30 -14.37
N ARG A 86 -17.42 -12.59 -14.55
CA ARG A 86 -16.63 -12.00 -13.44
C ARG A 86 -16.15 -10.58 -13.75
N CYS A 87 -15.98 -9.80 -12.69
CA CYS A 87 -15.32 -8.48 -12.75
C CYS A 87 -14.39 -8.30 -11.55
N GLY A 88 -13.39 -7.44 -11.67
CA GLY A 88 -12.41 -7.19 -10.62
C GLY A 88 -11.07 -7.91 -10.81
N ALA A 89 -10.25 -7.90 -9.77
CA ALA A 89 -8.95 -8.58 -9.74
C ALA A 89 -9.06 -9.95 -9.06
N ARG A 90 -8.11 -10.83 -9.39
CA ARG A 90 -7.99 -12.16 -8.78
C ARG A 90 -6.58 -12.39 -8.28
N LEU A 91 -6.47 -12.87 -7.05
CA LEU A 91 -5.24 -13.39 -6.48
C LEU A 91 -5.43 -14.87 -6.16
N SER A 92 -4.66 -15.73 -6.82
CA SER A 92 -4.65 -17.17 -6.58
C SER A 92 -3.34 -17.56 -5.92
N ALA A 93 -3.41 -18.17 -4.74
CA ALA A 93 -2.26 -18.68 -4.01
C ALA A 93 -2.37 -20.19 -3.86
N LYS A 94 -1.27 -20.90 -4.13
CA LYS A 94 -1.18 -22.33 -3.90
C LYS A 94 -0.43 -22.57 -2.60
N THR A 95 -1.10 -23.16 -1.61
CA THR A 95 -0.51 -23.41 -0.27
C THR A 95 0.35 -24.66 -0.23
N ASN A 96 0.18 -25.60 -1.16
CA ASN A 96 1.09 -26.74 -1.33
C ASN A 96 1.08 -27.28 -2.78
N ALA A 97 1.89 -28.31 -3.06
CA ALA A 97 2.03 -28.84 -4.43
C ALA A 97 0.82 -29.65 -4.92
N THR A 98 0.00 -30.19 -4.01
CA THR A 98 -0.97 -31.26 -4.28
C THR A 98 -2.44 -30.82 -4.16
N GLU A 99 -2.70 -29.72 -3.45
CA GLU A 99 -4.03 -29.15 -3.22
C GLU A 99 -4.41 -28.10 -4.27
N GLY A 100 -5.67 -27.67 -4.19
CA GLY A 100 -6.20 -26.53 -4.94
C GLY A 100 -5.64 -25.19 -4.46
N TYR A 101 -6.10 -24.14 -5.13
CA TYR A 101 -5.77 -22.75 -4.86
C TYR A 101 -6.73 -22.16 -3.84
N TYR A 102 -6.19 -21.33 -2.95
CA TYR A 102 -6.97 -20.31 -2.26
C TYR A 102 -7.02 -19.07 -3.14
N VAL A 103 -8.20 -18.53 -3.32
CA VAL A 103 -8.46 -17.47 -4.29
C VAL A 103 -9.17 -16.32 -3.58
N LEU A 104 -8.61 -15.12 -3.71
CA LEU A 104 -9.36 -13.88 -3.53
C LEU A 104 -9.84 -13.49 -4.92
N ASP A 105 -11.12 -13.72 -5.18
CA ASP A 105 -11.73 -13.46 -6.48
C ASP A 105 -12.55 -12.18 -6.45
N GLU A 106 -12.71 -11.56 -7.60
CA GLU A 106 -13.54 -10.37 -7.79
C GLU A 106 -13.21 -9.20 -6.85
N MET A 107 -11.92 -9.06 -6.49
CA MET A 107 -11.40 -7.94 -5.72
C MET A 107 -11.64 -6.64 -6.46
N ARG A 108 -12.43 -5.75 -5.85
CA ARG A 108 -12.74 -4.43 -6.42
C ARG A 108 -12.91 -3.37 -5.34
N GLY A 109 -12.96 -2.12 -5.76
CA GLY A 109 -13.16 -0.95 -4.92
C GLY A 109 -11.87 -0.19 -4.68
N LYS A 110 -11.92 0.79 -3.78
CA LYS A 110 -10.81 1.73 -3.56
C LYS A 110 -10.30 1.63 -2.13
N LEU A 111 -8.98 1.62 -2.01
CA LEU A 111 -8.23 1.72 -0.76
C LEU A 111 -7.40 3.00 -0.81
N SER A 112 -7.67 3.91 0.11
CA SER A 112 -6.94 5.17 0.27
C SER A 112 -6.20 5.16 1.60
N PHE A 113 -4.91 5.51 1.59
CA PHE A 113 -4.13 5.63 2.81
C PHE A 113 -3.35 6.94 2.82
N GLU A 114 -3.22 7.50 4.01
CA GLU A 114 -2.44 8.69 4.28
C GLU A 114 -1.57 8.43 5.50
N GLY A 115 -0.26 8.65 5.35
CA GLY A 115 0.68 8.52 6.45
C GLY A 115 1.23 7.14 6.69
N LEU A 116 1.35 6.34 5.63
CA LEU A 116 2.26 5.21 5.67
C LEU A 116 3.70 5.75 5.69
N THR A 117 4.53 5.24 6.57
CA THR A 117 5.94 5.68 6.67
C THR A 117 6.87 4.51 6.38
N LEU A 118 7.91 4.74 5.60
CA LEU A 118 8.97 3.76 5.36
C LEU A 118 10.28 4.30 5.92
N LYS A 119 10.90 3.60 6.85
CA LYS A 119 12.24 3.96 7.33
C LYS A 119 13.08 2.72 7.57
N ALA A 120 14.38 2.84 7.33
CA ALA A 120 15.32 1.87 7.83
C ALA A 120 15.60 2.21 9.30
N ARG A 121 15.57 1.20 10.17
CA ARG A 121 16.00 1.35 11.56
C ARG A 121 16.83 0.16 12.00
N GLU A 122 17.70 0.37 12.97
CA GLU A 122 18.38 -0.73 13.65
C GLU A 122 17.46 -1.33 14.73
N ILE A 123 17.60 -2.63 14.95
CA ILE A 123 17.04 -3.31 16.12
C ILE A 123 18.08 -3.29 17.23
N ASP A 124 17.69 -2.82 18.40
CA ASP A 124 18.54 -2.70 19.58
C ASP A 124 17.93 -3.49 20.74
N GLN A 125 18.60 -4.56 21.16
CA GLN A 125 18.11 -5.42 22.24
C GLN A 125 17.92 -4.71 23.60
N SER A 126 18.49 -3.51 23.77
CA SER A 126 18.34 -2.73 25.00
C SER A 126 17.13 -1.81 25.01
N THR A 127 16.54 -1.53 23.84
CA THR A 127 15.41 -0.61 23.68
C THR A 127 14.18 -1.24 23.02
N ASP A 128 14.36 -2.28 22.20
CA ASP A 128 13.29 -3.06 21.58
C ASP A 128 12.97 -4.30 22.43
N ASP A 129 11.67 -4.61 22.56
CA ASP A 129 11.17 -5.79 23.29
C ASP A 129 10.24 -6.58 22.38
N PHE A 130 10.78 -7.64 21.78
CA PHE A 130 10.04 -8.61 20.98
C PHE A 130 9.95 -9.96 21.70
N GLY A 131 9.91 -9.94 23.04
CA GLY A 131 9.77 -11.15 23.86
C GLY A 131 10.97 -12.09 23.81
N GLY A 132 12.17 -11.57 23.49
CA GLY A 132 13.43 -12.32 23.42
C GLY A 132 13.95 -12.53 21.99
N ASP A 133 13.13 -12.30 20.96
CA ASP A 133 13.52 -12.47 19.57
C ASP A 133 14.47 -11.35 19.09
N GLU A 134 14.44 -10.18 19.72
CA GLU A 134 15.32 -9.03 19.44
C GLU A 134 16.81 -9.40 19.49
N VAL A 135 17.21 -10.34 20.37
CA VAL A 135 18.60 -10.76 20.55
C VAL A 135 19.19 -11.36 19.26
N ALA A 136 18.37 -12.04 18.45
CA ALA A 136 18.82 -12.64 17.19
C ALA A 136 19.02 -11.60 16.06
N PHE A 137 18.51 -10.38 16.26
CA PHE A 137 18.53 -9.29 15.30
C PHE A 137 19.25 -8.03 15.81
N ASP A 138 19.91 -8.11 16.97
CA ASP A 138 20.66 -7.00 17.56
C ASP A 138 21.69 -6.43 16.58
N GLY A 139 21.66 -5.11 16.42
CA GLY A 139 22.52 -4.38 15.48
C GLY A 139 22.18 -4.57 14.00
N LYS A 140 21.06 -5.24 13.65
CA LYS A 140 20.64 -5.40 12.26
C LYS A 140 19.68 -4.30 11.84
N THR A 141 19.89 -3.77 10.63
CA THR A 141 18.95 -2.83 10.01
C THR A 141 17.75 -3.58 9.42
N VAL A 142 16.55 -3.17 9.83
CA VAL A 142 15.26 -3.64 9.32
C VAL A 142 14.54 -2.52 8.60
N LEU A 143 13.62 -2.89 7.69
CA LEU A 143 12.71 -1.94 7.08
C LEU A 143 11.44 -1.85 7.95
N GLU A 144 11.24 -0.70 8.60
CA GLU A 144 10.01 -0.39 9.33
C GLU A 144 9.01 0.28 8.38
N ILE A 145 7.85 -0.35 8.24
CA ILE A 145 6.66 0.18 7.59
C ILE A 145 5.72 0.65 8.70
N GLY A 146 5.73 1.94 9.01
CA GLY A 146 4.78 2.52 9.94
C GLY A 146 3.40 2.59 9.28
N LEU A 147 2.41 1.95 9.90
CA LEU A 147 1.08 1.84 9.34
C LEU A 147 0.35 3.19 9.48
N PRO A 148 -0.43 3.58 8.46
CA PRO A 148 -1.19 4.83 8.50
C PRO A 148 -2.25 4.77 9.60
N ASN A 149 -2.49 5.88 10.31
CA ASN A 149 -3.51 5.92 11.35
C ASN A 149 -4.92 5.62 10.81
N ASN A 150 -5.16 5.91 9.53
CA ASN A 150 -6.45 5.70 8.90
C ASN A 150 -6.26 5.19 7.47
N ILE A 151 -6.92 4.08 7.16
CA ILE A 151 -7.14 3.62 5.79
C ILE A 151 -8.62 3.74 5.48
N ARG A 152 -8.94 4.47 4.42
CA ARG A 152 -10.30 4.59 3.92
C ARG A 152 -10.55 3.57 2.82
N PHE A 153 -11.56 2.74 3.02
CA PHE A 153 -12.11 1.84 2.03
C PHE A 153 -13.39 2.42 1.46
N GLU A 154 -13.51 2.40 0.14
CA GLU A 154 -14.71 2.84 -0.57
C GLU A 154 -15.14 1.71 -1.50
N ASP A 155 -16.28 1.10 -1.16
CA ASP A 155 -16.88 -0.04 -1.85
C ASP A 155 -15.88 -1.18 -2.13
N PHE A 156 -15.00 -1.46 -1.17
CA PHE A 156 -14.03 -2.55 -1.29
C PHE A 156 -14.71 -3.89 -1.05
N SER A 157 -14.60 -4.82 -2.00
CA SER A 157 -15.20 -6.14 -1.86
C SER A 157 -14.35 -7.22 -2.51
N TYR A 158 -14.39 -8.43 -1.97
CA TYR A 158 -13.81 -9.62 -2.58
C TYR A 158 -14.53 -10.90 -2.14
N ASN A 159 -14.41 -11.95 -2.94
CA ASN A 159 -14.87 -13.29 -2.59
C ASN A 159 -13.69 -14.16 -2.20
N LEU A 160 -13.75 -14.81 -1.03
CA LEU A 160 -12.82 -15.87 -0.69
C LEU A 160 -13.35 -17.19 -1.24
N ALA A 161 -12.53 -17.88 -2.02
CA ALA A 161 -12.90 -19.12 -2.68
C ALA A 161 -11.76 -20.15 -2.68
N THR A 162 -12.12 -21.41 -2.94
CA THR A 162 -11.17 -22.48 -3.26
C THR A 162 -11.35 -22.90 -4.71
N SER A 163 -10.27 -23.11 -5.46
CA SER A 163 -10.32 -23.50 -6.87
C SER A 163 -9.34 -24.62 -7.21
N ASN A 164 -9.65 -25.46 -8.20
CA ASN A 164 -8.74 -26.49 -8.69
C ASN A 164 -7.68 -25.95 -9.69
N THR A 165 -7.91 -24.78 -10.28
CA THR A 165 -6.99 -24.11 -11.22
C THR A 165 -6.62 -22.71 -10.74
N ALA A 166 -5.51 -22.18 -11.26
CA ALA A 166 -5.08 -20.84 -10.93
C ALA A 166 -6.02 -19.80 -11.53
N ARG A 167 -6.45 -20.00 -12.78
CA ARG A 167 -7.27 -19.06 -13.54
C ARG A 167 -8.59 -19.70 -13.97
N PRO A 168 -9.66 -18.89 -14.08
CA PRO A 168 -10.95 -19.37 -14.53
C PRO A 168 -11.03 -19.68 -16.04
N THR A 169 -10.06 -19.22 -16.82
CA THR A 169 -9.92 -19.56 -18.25
C THR A 169 -9.17 -20.88 -18.49
N ASP A 170 -8.67 -21.54 -17.43
CA ASP A 170 -7.96 -22.81 -17.56
C ASP A 170 -8.97 -23.97 -17.70
N ALA A 171 -8.68 -24.95 -18.55
CA ALA A 171 -9.58 -26.09 -18.77
C ALA A 171 -9.77 -26.95 -17.52
N GLY A 172 -10.99 -27.45 -17.34
CA GLY A 172 -11.48 -28.11 -16.14
C GLY A 172 -11.71 -27.19 -14.94
N HIS A 173 -11.88 -25.86 -15.13
CA HIS A 173 -11.98 -24.92 -14.01
C HIS A 173 -13.21 -25.22 -13.14
N GLN A 174 -12.96 -25.38 -11.84
CA GLN A 174 -13.98 -25.47 -10.81
C GLN A 174 -13.57 -24.62 -9.63
N GLN A 175 -14.51 -23.81 -9.16
CA GLN A 175 -14.36 -22.98 -7.99
C GLN A 175 -15.56 -23.14 -7.08
N ARG A 176 -15.30 -23.04 -5.77
CA ARG A 176 -16.33 -22.94 -4.76
C ARG A 176 -16.04 -21.71 -3.92
N ASP A 177 -16.95 -20.75 -3.99
CA ASP A 177 -16.92 -19.57 -3.13
C ASP A 177 -17.30 -19.97 -1.71
N LEU A 178 -16.53 -19.49 -0.74
CA LEU A 178 -16.73 -19.75 0.67
C LEU A 178 -17.57 -18.65 1.29
N TYR A 179 -17.14 -17.38 1.14
CA TYR A 179 -17.87 -16.20 1.59
C TYR A 179 -17.35 -14.93 0.89
N GLY A 180 -18.22 -13.94 0.77
CA GLY A 180 -17.89 -12.59 0.32
C GLY A 180 -17.57 -11.68 1.51
N VAL A 181 -16.65 -10.74 1.29
CA VAL A 181 -16.29 -9.70 2.25
C VAL A 181 -16.53 -8.36 1.58
N GLU A 182 -17.22 -7.47 2.29
CA GLU A 182 -17.46 -6.08 1.87
C GLU A 182 -17.00 -5.16 3.00
N ILE A 183 -16.19 -4.17 2.64
CA ILE A 183 -15.59 -3.20 3.55
C ILE A 183 -15.89 -1.81 2.99
N ASN A 184 -16.61 -1.01 3.76
CA ASN A 184 -16.86 0.38 3.44
C ASN A 184 -16.68 1.23 4.70
N GLY A 185 -15.88 2.28 4.60
CA GLY A 185 -15.56 3.17 5.71
C GLY A 185 -14.08 3.19 6.07
N ASN A 186 -13.78 3.69 7.26
CA ASN A 186 -12.41 3.93 7.72
C ASN A 186 -11.97 2.81 8.68
N ILE A 187 -10.80 2.26 8.44
CA ILE A 187 -10.11 1.35 9.36
C ILE A 187 -8.97 2.12 10.01
N GLU A 188 -9.00 2.19 11.34
CA GLU A 188 -7.87 2.70 12.10
C GLU A 188 -6.83 1.59 12.25
N MET A 189 -5.61 1.84 11.77
CA MET A 189 -4.50 0.90 11.92
C MET A 189 -3.51 1.45 12.92
N HIS A 190 -2.93 0.53 13.69
CA HIS A 190 -1.97 0.86 14.73
C HIS A 190 -0.74 -0.03 14.62
N GLY A 191 0.41 0.56 14.97
CA GLY A 191 1.69 -0.13 15.01
C GLY A 191 2.47 -0.04 13.71
N ASN A 192 3.53 -0.84 13.65
CA ASN A 192 4.47 -0.86 12.55
C ASN A 192 4.70 -2.31 12.12
N LEU A 193 4.88 -2.52 10.82
CA LEU A 193 5.31 -3.79 10.27
C LEU A 193 6.83 -3.74 10.06
N LEU A 194 7.55 -4.71 10.62
CA LEU A 194 9.00 -4.83 10.46
C LEU A 194 9.32 -5.92 9.45
N LEU A 195 10.00 -5.57 8.37
CA LEU A 195 10.51 -6.54 7.40
C LEU A 195 11.98 -6.84 7.71
N PHE A 196 12.24 -8.11 8.03
CA PHE A 196 13.57 -8.63 8.30
C PHE A 196 14.15 -9.24 7.02
N PRO A 197 15.09 -8.56 6.33
CA PRO A 197 15.69 -9.11 5.12
C PRO A 197 16.52 -10.36 5.46
N THR A 198 16.18 -11.50 4.87
CA THR A 198 16.98 -12.73 4.96
C THR A 198 17.77 -12.90 3.67
N GLY A 199 18.93 -12.26 3.58
CA GLY A 199 19.86 -12.40 2.47
C GLY A 199 21.27 -12.01 2.89
N THR A 200 22.27 -12.80 2.50
CA THR A 200 23.67 -12.36 2.54
C THR A 200 23.88 -11.37 1.39
N PRO A 201 24.42 -10.16 1.64
CA PRO A 201 24.80 -9.23 0.57
C PRO A 201 25.83 -9.85 -0.38
#